data_AF-A0A7J6H155-F1
#
_entry.id   AF-A0A7J6H155-F1
#
_cell.length_a   1.000
_cell.length_b   1.000
_cell.length_c   1.000
_cell.angle_alpha   90.00
_cell.angle_beta   90.00
_cell.angle_gamma   90.00
#
_symmetry.space_group_name_H-M   'P 1'
#
loop_
_entity.id
_entity.type
_entity.pdbx_description
1 polymer ?
#
loop_
_entity_poly.entity_id
_entity_poly.type
_entity_poly.pdbx_seq_one_letter_code
_entity_poly.pdbx_strand_id
1 'polypeptide(L)'
;MGIRAKELHHFILFPLMGQGHLIPMVDIARMLAERGVIITIFTTTQNAARFEGVLNRAKETGLRINLVQFNFPYVEAELPQGCESLDMLPSPELEFIAIPDLPDKIDVMKA
;
A
#
# COMPACT_ATOMS: atom_id res chain seq x y z
N MET A 1 12.47 -19.47 -34.69
CA MET A 1 12.35 -18.10 -34.14
C MET A 1 11.78 -18.23 -32.73
N GLY A 2 12.61 -18.17 -31.70
CA GLY A 2 12.17 -18.40 -30.32
C GLY A 2 11.30 -17.24 -29.82
N ILE A 3 10.15 -17.55 -29.25
CA ILE A 3 9.32 -16.57 -28.54
C ILE A 3 10.13 -16.13 -27.32
N ARG A 4 10.66 -14.91 -27.34
CA ARG A 4 11.23 -14.30 -26.13
C ARG A 4 10.07 -14.05 -25.17
N ALA A 5 10.11 -14.66 -23.99
CA ALA A 5 9.20 -14.30 -22.92
C ALA A 5 9.33 -12.80 -22.67
N LYS A 6 8.20 -12.09 -22.65
CA LYS A 6 8.18 -10.65 -22.36
C LYS A 6 8.64 -10.48 -20.91
N GLU A 7 9.79 -9.83 -20.72
CA GLU A 7 10.28 -9.50 -19.38
C GLU A 7 9.26 -8.59 -18.70
N LEU A 8 8.87 -8.97 -17.49
CA LEU A 8 7.69 -8.45 -16.81
C LEU A 8 8.17 -7.83 -15.51
N HIS A 9 8.25 -6.51 -15.47
CA HIS A 9 8.67 -5.82 -14.25
C HIS A 9 7.60 -5.95 -13.17
N HIS A 10 8.04 -6.10 -11.91
CA HIS A 10 7.19 -6.16 -10.74
C HIS A 10 7.68 -5.14 -9.72
N PHE A 11 6.83 -4.17 -9.38
CA PHE A 11 7.12 -3.18 -8.35
C PHE A 11 6.23 -3.37 -7.14
N ILE A 12 6.81 -3.11 -5.97
CA ILE A 12 6.10 -3.06 -4.70
C ILE A 12 5.97 -1.60 -4.30
N LEU A 13 4.74 -1.21 -3.93
CA LEU A 13 4.40 0.12 -3.46
C LEU A 13 4.01 0.03 -1.99
N PHE A 14 4.72 0.78 -1.15
CA PHE A 14 4.49 0.86 0.29
C PHE A 14 4.22 2.32 0.68
N PRO A 15 2.99 2.83 0.48
CA PRO A 15 2.61 4.20 0.79
C PRO A 15 2.64 4.48 2.31
N LEU A 16 2.88 5.73 2.67
CA LEU A 16 2.52 6.23 3.99
C LEU A 16 0.99 6.21 4.15
N MET A 17 0.47 5.77 5.30
CA MET A 17 -0.97 5.65 5.56
C MET A 17 -1.61 7.00 5.85
N GLY A 18 -1.70 7.85 4.82
CA GLY A 18 -2.43 9.12 4.84
C GLY A 18 -3.05 9.36 3.48
N GLN A 19 -4.24 9.96 3.44
CA GLN A 19 -5.00 10.14 2.19
C GLN A 19 -4.18 10.82 1.08
N GLY A 20 -3.39 11.85 1.45
CA GLY A 20 -2.50 12.56 0.52
C GLY A 20 -1.37 11.71 -0.09
N HIS A 21 -1.06 10.55 0.47
CA HIS A 21 -0.07 9.61 -0.06
C HIS A 21 -0.73 8.39 -0.71
N LEU A 22 -1.80 7.85 -0.10
CA LEU A 22 -2.51 6.67 -0.60
C LEU A 22 -3.15 6.91 -1.97
N ILE A 23 -3.85 8.06 -2.15
CA ILE A 23 -4.53 8.36 -3.41
C ILE A 23 -3.51 8.44 -4.58
N PRO A 24 -2.44 9.25 -4.51
CA PRO A 24 -1.45 9.29 -5.59
C PRO A 24 -0.77 7.95 -5.84
N MET A 25 -0.53 7.14 -4.80
CA MET A 25 0.12 5.85 -4.94
C MET A 25 -0.77 4.82 -5.66
N VAL A 26 -2.09 4.87 -5.45
CA VAL A 26 -3.05 4.08 -6.24
C VAL A 26 -3.06 4.53 -7.70
N ASP A 27 -2.99 5.83 -7.98
CA ASP A 27 -2.93 6.34 -9.35
C ASP A 27 -1.62 5.92 -10.05
N ILE A 28 -0.48 6.02 -9.37
CA ILE A 28 0.82 5.53 -9.85
C ILE A 28 0.75 4.03 -10.14
N ALA A 29 0.14 3.24 -9.24
CA ALA A 29 -0.04 1.80 -9.45
C ALA A 29 -0.79 1.50 -10.75
N ARG A 30 -1.89 2.23 -10.99
CA ARG A 30 -2.69 2.08 -12.22
C ARG A 30 -1.89 2.47 -13.46
N MET A 31 -1.23 3.62 -13.45
CA MET A 31 -0.41 4.10 -14.57
C MET A 31 0.74 3.15 -14.90
N LEU A 32 1.36 2.51 -13.91
CA LEU A 32 2.38 1.50 -14.14
C LEU A 32 1.79 0.19 -14.68
N ALA A 33 0.66 -0.26 -14.13
CA ALA A 33 0.00 -1.47 -14.58
C ALA A 33 -0.49 -1.36 -16.03
N GLU A 34 -0.98 -0.19 -16.45
CA GLU A 34 -1.35 0.11 -17.85
C GLU A 34 -0.17 -0.04 -18.82
N ARG A 35 1.06 0.12 -18.33
CA ARG A 35 2.30 -0.12 -19.12
C ARG A 35 2.74 -1.59 -19.11
N GLY A 36 1.93 -2.48 -18.55
CA GLY A 36 2.21 -3.92 -18.51
C GLY A 36 3.12 -4.34 -17.35
N VAL A 37 3.20 -3.55 -16.28
CA VAL A 37 3.94 -3.86 -15.05
C VAL A 37 3.03 -4.61 -14.06
N ILE A 38 3.58 -5.51 -13.25
CA ILE A 38 2.88 -6.06 -12.06
C ILE A 38 3.09 -5.08 -10.92
N ILE A 39 2.02 -4.69 -10.25
CA ILE A 39 2.11 -3.85 -9.06
C ILE A 39 1.56 -4.60 -7.86
N THR A 40 2.25 -4.56 -6.73
CA THR A 40 1.70 -4.95 -5.44
C THR A 40 1.70 -3.76 -4.51
N ILE A 41 0.54 -3.38 -4.01
CA ILE A 41 0.39 -2.32 -3.00
C ILE A 41 0.28 -2.99 -1.63
N PHE A 42 1.11 -2.56 -0.69
CA PHE A 42 1.01 -2.96 0.71
C PHE A 42 0.28 -1.87 1.48
N THR A 43 -0.72 -2.26 2.27
CA THR A 43 -1.50 -1.32 3.07
C THR A 43 -2.10 -2.03 4.27
N THR A 44 -2.65 -1.26 5.21
CA THR A 44 -3.41 -1.81 6.33
C THR A 44 -4.84 -2.17 5.93
N THR A 45 -5.51 -3.02 6.70
CA THR A 45 -6.86 -3.53 6.42
C THR A 45 -7.91 -2.42 6.23
N GLN A 46 -7.94 -1.38 7.06
CA GLN A 46 -8.92 -0.31 6.89
C GLN A 46 -8.60 0.57 5.68
N ASN A 47 -7.32 0.82 5.41
CA ASN A 47 -6.94 1.59 4.23
C ASN A 47 -7.17 0.80 2.93
N ALA A 48 -7.08 -0.53 2.95
CA ALA A 48 -7.44 -1.38 1.81
C ALA A 48 -8.90 -1.20 1.40
N ALA A 49 -9.82 -1.22 2.36
CA ALA A 49 -11.26 -1.07 2.12
C ALA A 49 -11.61 0.25 1.40
N ARG A 50 -10.83 1.32 1.63
CA ARG A 50 -11.02 2.63 0.98
C ARG A 50 -10.78 2.58 -0.54
N PHE A 51 -9.93 1.68 -1.03
CA PHE A 51 -9.53 1.61 -2.44
C PHE A 51 -9.97 0.34 -3.16
N GLU A 52 -10.57 -0.62 -2.44
CA GLU A 52 -11.01 -1.90 -2.98
C GLU A 52 -11.84 -1.75 -4.27
N GLY A 53 -12.83 -0.86 -4.26
CA GLY A 53 -13.67 -0.63 -5.45
C GLY A 53 -12.90 -0.14 -6.67
N VAL A 54 -11.91 0.76 -6.49
CA VAL A 54 -11.09 1.27 -7.59
C VAL A 54 -10.16 0.18 -8.12
N LEU A 55 -9.54 -0.58 -7.22
CA LEU A 55 -8.59 -1.64 -7.57
C LEU A 55 -9.28 -2.84 -8.22
N ASN A 56 -10.49 -3.18 -7.79
CA ASN A 56 -11.28 -4.26 -8.40
C ASN A 56 -11.66 -3.90 -9.85
N ARG A 57 -12.13 -2.68 -10.10
CA ARG A 57 -12.38 -2.20 -11.48
C ARG A 57 -11.12 -2.24 -12.34
N ALA A 58 -9.96 -1.84 -11.79
CA ALA A 58 -8.70 -1.94 -12.51
C ALA A 58 -8.37 -3.40 -12.89
N LYS A 59 -8.55 -4.35 -11.98
CA LYS A 59 -8.36 -5.79 -12.26
C LYS A 59 -9.33 -6.31 -13.33
N GLU A 60 -10.59 -5.88 -13.30
CA GLU A 60 -11.60 -6.24 -14.31
C GLU A 60 -11.19 -5.79 -15.73
N THR A 61 -10.45 -4.67 -15.84
CA THR A 61 -9.86 -4.23 -17.12
C THR A 61 -8.58 -4.97 -17.52
N GLY A 62 -8.17 -5.99 -16.76
CA GLY A 62 -6.98 -6.79 -17.03
C GLY A 62 -5.68 -6.22 -16.44
N LEU A 63 -5.74 -5.16 -15.63
CA LEU A 63 -4.55 -4.62 -14.97
C LEU A 63 -4.08 -5.53 -13.84
N ARG A 64 -2.78 -5.80 -13.78
CA ARG A 64 -2.16 -6.70 -12.78
C ARG A 64 -1.74 -5.93 -11.54
N ILE A 65 -2.74 -5.55 -10.74
CA ILE A 65 -2.55 -4.84 -9.47
C ILE A 65 -2.99 -5.76 -8.33
N ASN A 66 -2.08 -6.06 -7.42
CA ASN A 66 -2.30 -6.86 -6.23
C ASN A 66 -2.34 -5.95 -4.99
N LEU A 67 -3.10 -6.37 -3.99
CA LEU A 67 -3.20 -5.68 -2.71
C LEU A 67 -2.83 -6.67 -1.61
N VAL A 68 -1.83 -6.32 -0.81
CA VAL A 68 -1.42 -7.06 0.38
C VAL A 68 -1.83 -6.24 1.59
N GLN A 69 -2.63 -6.87 2.45
CA GLN A 69 -3.17 -6.27 3.66
C GLN A 69 -2.40 -6.78 4.87
N PHE A 70 -2.06 -5.89 5.80
CA PHE A 70 -1.46 -6.26 7.08
C PHE A 70 -2.18 -5.56 8.24
N ASN A 71 -2.11 -6.16 9.42
CA ASN A 71 -2.65 -5.56 10.63
C ASN A 71 -1.70 -4.45 11.11
N PHE A 72 -2.23 -3.26 11.38
CA PHE A 72 -1.43 -2.17 11.90
C PHE A 72 -0.99 -2.47 13.36
N PRO A 73 0.31 -2.30 13.70
CA PRO A 73 0.83 -2.61 15.03
C PRO A 73 0.52 -1.48 16.03
N TYR A 74 -0.75 -1.38 16.45
CA TYR A 74 -1.24 -0.30 17.32
C TYR A 74 -0.49 -0.19 18.65
N VAL A 75 -0.12 -1.34 19.25
CA VAL A 75 0.52 -1.39 20.57
C VAL A 75 1.94 -0.84 20.48
N GLU A 76 2.70 -1.27 19.48
CA GLU A 76 4.07 -0.83 19.23
C GLU A 76 4.13 0.62 18.77
N ALA A 77 3.08 1.10 18.09
CA ALA A 77 2.95 2.49 17.67
C ALA A 77 2.35 3.41 18.74
N GLU A 78 1.96 2.87 19.90
CA GLU A 78 1.28 3.60 20.99
C GLU A 78 0.04 4.39 20.50
N LEU A 79 -0.69 3.83 19.54
CA LEU A 79 -1.87 4.45 18.92
C LEU A 79 -3.18 3.79 19.35
N PRO A 80 -4.30 4.55 19.37
CA PRO A 80 -5.61 3.97 19.59
C PRO A 80 -5.96 2.92 18.54
N GLN A 81 -6.62 1.83 18.97
CA GLN A 81 -7.13 0.83 18.06
C GLN A 81 -8.10 1.45 17.04
N GLY A 82 -7.98 1.04 15.78
CA GLY A 82 -8.77 1.58 14.69
C GLY A 82 -8.16 2.81 14.03
N CYS A 83 -7.09 3.38 14.60
CA CYS A 83 -6.39 4.53 14.04
C CYS A 83 -5.27 4.06 13.09
N GLU A 84 -5.64 3.69 11.85
CA GLU A 84 -4.68 3.15 10.85
C GLU A 84 -4.19 4.20 9.85
N SER A 85 -4.71 5.42 9.89
CA SER A 85 -4.40 6.47 8.93
C SER A 85 -4.25 7.81 9.63
N LEU A 86 -3.39 8.68 9.09
CA LEU A 86 -3.11 10.00 9.68
C LEU A 86 -4.37 10.85 9.88
N ASP A 87 -5.33 10.75 8.97
CA ASP A 87 -6.62 11.45 9.05
C ASP A 87 -7.56 10.95 10.17
N MET A 88 -7.23 9.81 10.80
CA MET A 88 -8.00 9.26 11.92
C MET A 88 -7.40 9.63 13.28
N LEU A 89 -6.25 10.30 13.32
CA LEU A 89 -5.56 10.62 14.57
C LEU A 89 -6.40 11.57 15.42
N PRO A 90 -6.56 11.30 16.73
CA PRO A 90 -7.34 12.16 17.61
C PRO A 90 -6.66 13.50 17.90
N SER A 91 -5.33 13.61 17.73
CA SER A 91 -4.60 14.88 17.71
C SER A 91 -3.39 14.82 16.76
N PRO A 92 -2.97 15.96 16.17
CA PRO A 92 -1.78 16.01 15.31
C PRO A 92 -0.47 15.63 16.01
N GLU A 93 -0.41 15.73 17.34
CA GLU A 93 0.79 15.42 18.13
C GLU A 93 1.16 13.94 18.08
N LEU A 94 0.19 13.06 17.84
CA LEU A 94 0.40 11.62 17.72
C LEU A 94 1.06 11.20 16.39
N GLU A 95 1.14 12.11 15.41
CA GLU A 95 1.84 11.85 14.15
C GLU A 95 3.33 11.53 14.38
N PHE A 96 3.96 12.17 15.37
CA PHE A 96 5.37 11.95 15.69
C PHE A 96 5.62 10.66 16.47
N ILE A 97 4.62 10.12 17.16
CA ILE A 97 4.69 8.83 17.88
C ILE A 97 4.52 7.66 16.92
N ALA A 98 3.70 7.83 15.88
CA ALA A 98 3.49 6.84 14.82
C ALA A 98 4.72 6.59 13.93
N ILE A 99 5.75 7.45 14.05
CA ILE A 99 7.02 7.36 13.32
C ILE A 99 8.18 7.24 14.33
N PRO A 100 8.22 6.24 15.23
CA PRO A 100 9.42 6.01 16.01
C PRO A 100 10.41 5.30 15.09
N ASP A 101 11.53 5.96 14.77
CA ASP A 101 12.70 5.41 14.09
C ASP A 101 12.44 4.20 13.18
N LEU A 102 12.34 4.45 11.87
CA LEU A 102 12.42 3.39 10.87
C LEU A 102 13.90 3.06 10.54
N PRO A 103 14.61 2.29 11.38
CA PRO A 103 15.59 1.37 10.86
C PRO A 103 15.35 -0.07 11.38
N ASP A 104 15.60 -1.03 10.49
CA ASP A 104 15.85 -2.46 10.76
C ASP A 104 14.68 -3.45 10.85
N LYS A 105 13.43 -3.10 10.53
CA LYS A 105 12.31 -4.08 10.46
C LYS A 105 11.62 -4.24 9.11
N ILE A 106 12.37 -4.09 8.01
CA ILE A 106 12.01 -4.71 6.71
C ILE A 106 12.31 -6.23 6.77
N ASP A 107 11.89 -6.90 7.84
CA ASP A 107 11.87 -8.37 7.94
C ASP A 107 10.43 -8.91 7.88
N VAL A 108 9.42 -8.03 7.86
CA VAL A 108 8.00 -8.42 7.71
C VAL A 108 7.62 -8.65 6.24
N MET A 109 8.51 -8.36 5.28
CA MET A 109 8.26 -8.51 3.84
C MET A 109 9.02 -9.68 3.19
N LYS A 110 9.45 -10.67 3.99
CA LYS A 110 9.97 -11.96 3.48
C LYS A 110 8.84 -12.98 3.45
N ALA A 111 8.06 -12.97 2.37
CA ALA A 111 7.23 -14.09 1.93
C ALA A 111 7.02 -14.01 0.42
#